data_AF-A0ABD6C9D5-F1
#
_entry.id   AF-A0ABD6C9D5-F1
#
_cell.length_a   1.000
_cell.length_b   1.000
_cell.length_c   1.000
_cell.angle_alpha   90.00
_cell.angle_beta   90.00
_cell.angle_gamma   90.00
#
_symmetry.space_group_name_H-M   'P 1'
#
loop_
_entity.id
_entity.type
_entity.pdbx_description
1 polymer ?
#
loop_
_entity_poly.entity_id
_entity_poly.type
_entity_poly.pdbx_seq_one_letter_code
_entity_poly.pdbx_strand_id
1 'polypeptide(L)' 'MTDNSIGPFGWFSAAGFVVLSLLYVVDVQGIAEWPVSATVTGAIAILAGIGAALLWAGNDPTSSEPHRATRTD' A
#
# COMPACT_ATOMS: atom_id res chain seq x y z
N MET A 1 -22.55 -6.01 0.99
CA MET A 1 -21.26 -6.25 0.33
C MET A 1 -20.75 -4.88 -0.03
N THR A 2 -19.71 -4.40 0.65
CA THR A 2 -19.06 -3.15 0.28
C THR A 2 -18.22 -3.47 -0.95
N ASP A 3 -18.51 -2.81 -2.07
CA ASP A 3 -17.69 -2.93 -3.27
C ASP A 3 -16.36 -2.24 -2.96
N ASN A 4 -15.37 -3.03 -2.57
CA ASN A 4 -14.05 -2.52 -2.22
C ASN A 4 -13.21 -2.52 -3.49
N SER A 5 -13.13 -1.37 -4.18
CA SER A 5 -12.27 -1.19 -5.34
C SER A 5 -10.93 -0.56 -4.95
N ILE A 6 -9.82 -1.24 -5.29
CA ILE A 6 -8.47 -0.66 -5.20
C ILE A 6 -8.20 0.09 -6.50
N GLY A 7 -7.81 1.36 -6.38
CA GLY A 7 -7.25 2.12 -7.49
C GLY A 7 -5.73 1.96 -7.60
N PRO A 8 -5.12 2.59 -8.62
CA PRO A 8 -3.68 2.67 -8.80
C PRO A 8 -2.88 3.06 -7.54
N PHE A 9 -3.38 3.98 -6.70
CA PHE A 9 -2.68 4.34 -5.47
C PHE A 9 -2.69 3.21 -4.44
N GLY A 10 -3.81 2.50 -4.29
CA GLY A 10 -3.89 1.33 -3.42
C GLY A 10 -2.90 0.24 -3.85
N TRP A 11 -2.80 -0.01 -5.16
CA TRP A 11 -1.81 -0.94 -5.71
C TRP A 11 -0.36 -0.49 -5.50
N PHE A 12 -0.07 0.80 -5.67
CA PHE A 12 1.26 1.36 -5.40
C PHE A 12 1.65 1.19 -3.93
N SER A 13 0.74 1.50 -3.01
CA SER A 13 0.97 1.34 -1.57
C SER A 13 1.16 -0.13 -1.20
N ALA A 14 0.37 -1.03 -1.79
CA ALA A 14 0.52 -2.47 -1.58
C ALA A 14 1.88 -3.00 -2.09
N ALA A 15 2.30 -2.57 -3.28
CA ALA A 15 3.61 -2.92 -3.82
C ALA A 15 4.74 -2.39 -2.92
N GLY A 16 4.62 -1.15 -2.45
CA GLY A 16 5.56 -0.56 -1.49
C GLY A 16 5.66 -1.38 -0.19
N PHE A 17 4.52 -1.81 0.37
CA PHE A 17 4.50 -2.66 1.56
C PHE A 17 5.25 -3.98 1.34
N VAL A 18 4.98 -4.67 0.24
CA VAL A 18 5.61 -5.96 -0.08
C VAL A 18 7.12 -5.80 -0.25
N VAL A 19 7.55 -4.82 -1.04
CA VAL A 19 8.97 -4.58 -1.32
C VAL A 19 9.71 -4.20 -0.03
N LEU A 20 9.19 -3.27 0.76
CA LEU A 20 9.83 -2.83 2.01
C LEU A 20 9.85 -3.94 3.07
N SER A 21 8.82 -4.79 3.11
CA SER A 21 8.80 -5.93 4.03
C SER A 21 9.86 -6.97 3.67
N LEU A 22 10.06 -7.26 2.38
CA LEU A 22 11.13 -8.13 1.91
C LEU A 22 12.52 -7.54 2.24
N LEU A 23 12.70 -6.25 2.00
CA LEU A 23 13.94 -5.55 2.33
C LEU A 23 14.23 -5.56 3.82
N TYR A 24 13.21 -5.38 4.67
CA TYR A 24 13.34 -5.49 6.11
C TYR A 24 13.85 -6.87 6.52
N VAL A 25 13.35 -7.95 5.91
CA VAL A 25 13.83 -9.31 6.20
C VAL A 25 15.29 -9.48 5.77
N VAL A 26 15.68 -8.99 4.60
CA VAL A 26 17.08 -9.03 4.11
C VAL A 26 18.03 -8.31 5.08
N ASP A 27 17.59 -7.16 5.59
CA ASP A 27 18.33 -6.30 6.52
C ASP A 27 18.48 -6.96 7.91
N VAL A 28 17.40 -7.52 8.46
CA VAL A 28 17.43 -8.26 9.74
C VAL A 28 18.30 -9.52 9.67
N GLN A 29 18.33 -10.19 8.51
CA GLN A 29 19.17 -11.38 8.31
C GLN A 29 20.64 -11.02 8.05
N GLY A 30 21.00 -9.73 7.97
CA GLY A 30 22.37 -9.27 7.75
C GLY A 30 22.96 -9.72 6.41
N ILE A 31 22.10 -9.99 5.41
CA ILE A 31 22.52 -10.53 4.11
C ILE A 31 23.27 -9.47 3.28
N ALA A 32 23.00 -8.18 3.52
CA ALA A 32 23.68 -7.06 2.88
C ALA A 32 23.89 -5.92 3.88
N GLU A 33 25.07 -5.28 3.85
CA GLU A 33 25.29 -4.01 4.54
C GLU A 33 24.49 -2.92 3.81
N TRP A 34 23.42 -2.46 4.45
CA TRP A 34 22.53 -1.46 3.91
C TRP A 34 22.68 -0.12 4.65
N PRO A 35 22.64 1.02 3.93
CA PRO A 35 22.80 2.34 4.54
C PRO A 35 21.59 2.78 5.36
N VAL A 36 20.46 2.09 5.20
CA VAL A 36 19.22 2.33 5.94
C VAL A 36 19.06 1.24 6.98
N SER A 37 18.74 1.61 8.23
CA SER A 37 18.59 0.63 9.30
C SER A 37 17.27 -0.15 9.19
N ALA A 38 17.28 -1.40 9.66
CA ALA A 38 16.11 -2.26 9.67
C ALA A 38 14.90 -1.60 10.34
N THR A 39 15.13 -0.86 11.42
CA THR A 39 14.07 -0.11 12.11
C THR A 39 13.36 0.88 11.18
N VAL A 40 14.11 1.62 10.36
CA VAL A 40 13.54 2.58 9.41
C VAL A 40 12.81 1.85 8.28
N THR A 41 13.43 0.82 7.70
CA THR A 41 12.83 0.01 6.63
C THR A 41 11.49 -0.60 7.07
N GLY A 42 11.44 -1.18 8.28
CA GLY A 42 10.24 -1.74 8.87
C GLY A 42 9.15 -0.70 9.13
N ALA A 43 9.52 0.48 9.63
CA ALA A 43 8.57 1.57 9.86
C ALA A 43 7.89 2.04 8.55
N ILE A 44 8.67 2.21 7.47
CA ILE A 44 8.13 2.60 6.16
C ILE A 44 7.26 1.47 5.59
N ALA A 45 7.65 0.21 5.76
CA ALA A 45 6.80 -0.93 5.39
C ALA A 45 5.44 -0.84 6.08
N ILE A 46 5.41 -0.69 7.41
CA ILE A 46 4.14 -0.60 8.16
C ILE A 46 3.27 0.55 7.65
N LEU A 47 3.86 1.74 7.41
CA LEU A 47 3.13 2.87 6.85
C LEU A 47 2.54 2.58 5.46
N ALA A 48 3.30 1.91 4.59
CA ALA A 48 2.82 1.50 3.28
C ALA A 48 1.69 0.45 3.37
N GLY A 49 1.77 -0.46 4.35
CA GLY A 49 0.71 -1.44 4.64
C GLY A 49 -0.58 -0.78 5.13
N ILE A 50 -0.47 0.19 6.04
CA ILE A 50 -1.61 1.00 6.51
C ILE A 50 -2.22 1.78 5.35
N GLY A 51 -1.40 2.43 4.52
CA GLY A 51 -1.85 3.13 3.32
C GLY A 51 -2.62 2.22 2.37
N ALA A 52 -2.11 1.01 2.11
CA ALA A 52 -2.78 0.03 1.26
C ALA A 52 -4.15 -0.39 1.82
N ALA A 53 -4.22 -0.64 3.14
CA ALA A 53 -5.47 -1.00 3.81
C ALA A 53 -6.51 0.13 3.76
N LEU A 54 -6.09 1.38 3.97
CA LEU A 54 -6.96 2.56 3.90
C LEU A 54 -7.47 2.80 2.47
N LEU A 55 -6.62 2.63 1.47
CA LEU A 55 -6.99 2.79 0.06
C LEU A 55 -7.93 1.66 -0.39
N TRP A 56 -7.75 0.43 0.09
CA TRP A 56 -8.68 -0.68 -0.15
C TRP A 56 -10.06 -0.45 0.46
N ALA A 57 -10.16 0.27 1.58
CA ALA A 57 -11.43 0.58 2.23
C ALA A 57 -12.29 1.64 1.50
N GLY A 58 -11.91 2.03 0.27
CA GLY A 58 -12.66 2.98 -0.56
C GLY A 58 -12.17 4.43 -0.46
N ASN A 59 -11.06 4.69 0.24
CA ASN A 59 -10.44 6.03 0.30
C ASN A 59 -9.44 6.27 -0.85
N ASP A 60 -9.48 5.45 -1.91
CA ASP A 60 -8.61 5.60 -3.07
C ASP A 60 -9.25 6.52 -4.12
N PRO A 61 -8.76 7.77 -4.28
CA PRO A 61 -9.29 8.72 -5.25
C PRO A 61 -8.99 8.36 -6.71
N THR A 62 -8.14 7.36 -6.95
CA THR A 62 -7.80 6.84 -8.29
C THR A 62 -8.60 5.59 -8.67
N SER A 63 -9.42 5.07 -7.76
CA SER A 63 -10.37 4.03 -8.10
C SER A 63 -11.32 4.55 -9.17
N SER A 64 -11.42 3.82 -10.29
CA SER A 64 -12.30 4.19 -11.41
C SER A 64 -13.75 3.80 -11.15
N GLU A 65 -14.15 3.58 -9.90
CA GLU A 65 -15.56 3.41 -9.59
C GLU A 65 -16.27 4.67 -10.05
N PRO A 66 -17.21 4.55 -11.01
CA PRO A 66 -17.98 5.69 -11.43
C PRO A 66 -18.68 6.17 -10.16
N HIS A 67 -18.42 7.41 -9.77
CA HIS A 67 -19.43 8.20 -9.10
C HIS A 67 -20.71 7.89 -9.84
N ARG A 68 -21.62 7.18 -9.19
CA ARG A 68 -22.91 6.77 -9.74
C ARG A 68 -23.49 8.02 -10.37
N ALA A 69 -23.33 8.16 -11.68
CA ALA A 69 -23.97 9.20 -12.44
C ALA A 69 -25.43 8.82 -12.29
N THR A 70 -26.12 9.54 -11.42
CA THR A 70 -27.56 9.54 -11.32
C THR A 70 -28.04 10.00 -12.69
N ARG A 71 -28.13 9.04 -13.61
CA ARG A 71 -28.88 9.17 -14.85
C ARG A 71 -30.33 9.08 -14.42
N THR A 72 -30.88 10.21 -14.04
CA THR A 72 -32.31 10.43 -14.04
C THR A 72 -32.71 10.60 -15.49
N ASP A 73 -33.23 9.53 -16.09
CA ASP A 73 -34.05 9.63 -17.30
C ASP A 73 -35.35 10.43 -17.02
#